data_AF-A0A8T2P5Y8-F1
#
_entry.id   AF-A0A8T2P5Y8-F1
#
_cell.length_a   1.000
_cell.length_b   1.000
_cell.length_c   1.000
_cell.angle_alpha   90.00
_cell.angle_beta   90.00
_cell.angle_gamma   90.00
#
_symmetry.space_group_name_H-M   'P 1'
#
loop_
_entity.id
_entity.type
_entity.pdbx_description
1 polymer ?
#
loop_
_entity_poly.entity_id
_entity_poly.type
_entity_poly.pdbx_seq_one_letter_code
_entity_poly.pdbx_strand_id
1 'polypeptide(L)'
;MSTELTQVEYDRPLASSKGMAAAYLDPTLNHSLGPGAKSRLSVGTDRPPGGLDRVLRVFHYFESNSEPSTWASNIRHGDGTDIRGIIQKILDIHKVRFVSCFGLRLSRRQCEEVHWLHPDMGVSHVRERYELKRPQEEWR
;
A
#
# COMPACT_ATOMS: atom_id res chain seq x y z
N MET A 1 27.08 15.03 -47.93
CA MET A 1 26.92 13.75 -47.21
C MET A 1 28.05 13.66 -46.22
N SER A 2 27.80 14.05 -44.98
CA SER A 2 28.77 13.93 -43.88
C SER A 2 28.02 13.36 -42.68
N THR A 3 28.43 12.17 -42.29
CA THR A 3 27.96 11.42 -41.14
C THR A 3 28.81 11.79 -39.93
N GLU A 4 28.22 12.42 -38.91
CA GLU A 4 28.83 12.54 -37.57
C GLU A 4 28.38 11.35 -36.72
N LEU A 5 29.33 10.47 -36.43
CA LEU A 5 29.25 9.44 -35.39
C LEU A 5 29.90 10.01 -34.14
N THR A 6 29.16 10.15 -33.04
CA THR A 6 29.74 10.46 -31.73
C THR A 6 30.00 9.15 -30.97
N GLN A 7 31.27 8.73 -30.96
CA GLN A 7 31.77 7.73 -30.00
C GLN A 7 31.94 8.38 -28.63
N VAL A 8 31.37 7.77 -27.60
CA VAL A 8 31.62 8.12 -26.20
C VAL A 8 32.86 7.36 -25.74
N GLU A 9 33.96 8.09 -25.57
CA GLU A 9 35.23 7.57 -25.06
C GLU A 9 35.20 7.59 -23.53
N TYR A 10 35.11 6.39 -22.93
CA TYR A 10 35.33 6.16 -21.51
C TYR A 10 36.80 5.85 -21.29
N ASP A 11 37.53 6.75 -20.62
CA ASP A 11 38.88 6.45 -20.14
C ASP A 11 39.03 6.69 -18.62
N ARG A 12 39.08 5.57 -17.90
CA ARG A 12 39.78 5.37 -16.60
C ARG A 12 41.25 5.11 -16.97
N PRO A 13 42.28 5.51 -16.18
CA PRO A 13 42.50 5.03 -14.82
C PRO A 13 43.20 6.08 -13.90
N LEU A 14 43.25 5.92 -12.57
CA LEU A 14 44.38 5.29 -11.88
C LEU A 14 44.07 5.21 -10.38
N ALA A 15 44.39 4.07 -9.80
CA ALA A 15 44.30 3.80 -8.37
C ALA A 15 45.27 4.68 -7.56
N SER A 16 44.87 5.03 -6.33
CA SER A 16 45.81 5.36 -5.26
C SER A 16 45.62 4.38 -4.11
N SER A 17 46.63 3.54 -3.91
CA SER A 17 46.75 2.61 -2.79
C SER A 17 47.29 3.33 -1.56
N LYS A 18 46.52 3.40 -0.46
CA LYS A 18 46.97 3.53 0.95
C LYS A 18 45.73 3.83 1.81
N GLY A 19 45.45 3.18 2.92
CA GLY A 19 46.17 2.13 3.64
C GLY A 19 45.18 1.43 4.57
N MET A 20 45.47 0.16 4.89
CA MET A 20 44.84 -0.55 5.99
C MET A 20 45.21 0.17 7.29
N ALA A 21 44.22 0.70 8.00
CA ALA A 21 44.42 1.13 9.37
C ALA A 21 44.35 -0.13 10.26
N ALA A 22 45.53 -0.61 10.67
CA ALA A 22 45.66 -1.56 11.77
C ALA A 22 45.20 -0.86 13.05
N ALA A 23 44.05 -1.28 13.59
CA ALA A 23 43.71 -0.95 14.96
C ALA A 23 44.64 -1.77 15.86
N TYR A 24 45.59 -1.09 16.50
CA TYR A 24 46.40 -1.65 17.58
C TYR A 24 45.46 -2.14 18.68
N LEU A 25 45.50 -3.45 18.95
CA LEU A 25 44.88 -4.04 20.11
C LEU A 25 45.64 -3.57 21.36
N ASP A 26 44.92 -2.93 22.29
CA ASP A 26 45.37 -2.71 23.67
C ASP A 26 44.85 -3.88 24.54
N PRO A 27 45.72 -4.69 25.16
CA PRO A 27 45.29 -5.91 25.85
C PRO A 27 45.10 -5.67 27.35
N THR A 28 44.13 -4.87 27.78
CA THR A 28 43.60 -4.96 29.15
C THR A 28 42.18 -4.41 29.23
N LEU A 29 41.18 -5.26 29.47
CA LEU A 29 40.50 -5.36 30.77
C LEU A 29 39.23 -6.24 30.66
N ASN A 30 39.17 -7.21 31.56
CA ASN A 30 38.15 -8.23 31.77
C ASN A 30 36.69 -7.81 31.46
N HIS A 31 36.07 -8.50 30.50
CA HIS A 31 34.64 -8.74 30.54
C HIS A 31 34.37 -10.24 30.48
N SER A 32 33.79 -10.72 31.58
CA SER A 32 33.26 -12.06 31.79
C SER A 32 32.32 -12.48 30.64
N LEU A 33 32.63 -13.63 30.04
CA LEU A 33 31.78 -14.31 29.08
C LEU A 33 30.56 -14.91 29.80
N GLY A 34 29.40 -14.27 29.67
CA GLY A 34 28.09 -14.88 29.88
C GLY A 34 27.51 -15.33 28.53
N PRO A 35 26.94 -16.54 28.42
CA PRO A 35 26.47 -17.07 27.14
C PRO A 35 25.05 -16.57 26.82
N GLY A 36 24.85 -16.11 25.59
CA GLY A 36 23.56 -16.21 24.90
C GLY A 36 22.70 -14.95 24.88
N ALA A 37 22.87 -14.13 23.85
CA ALA A 37 21.77 -13.35 23.30
C ALA A 37 21.93 -13.27 21.78
N LYS A 38 20.97 -13.89 21.07
CA LYS A 38 20.85 -13.81 19.61
C LYS A 38 20.58 -12.35 19.25
N SER A 39 21.48 -11.74 18.49
CA SER A 39 21.25 -10.43 17.86
C SER A 39 20.12 -10.59 16.83
N ARG A 40 18.90 -10.25 17.23
CA ARG A 40 17.78 -10.01 16.32
C ARG A 40 17.70 -8.52 16.08
N LEU A 41 18.40 -8.04 15.06
CA LEU A 41 18.08 -6.77 14.44
C LEU A 41 16.81 -6.96 13.61
N SER A 42 15.67 -6.98 14.29
CA SER A 42 14.40 -6.64 13.68
C SER A 42 14.17 -5.17 13.99
N VAL A 43 14.51 -4.30 13.04
CA VAL A 43 13.81 -3.03 12.88
C VAL A 43 12.37 -3.40 12.51
N GLY A 44 11.60 -3.75 13.52
CA GLY A 44 10.16 -3.83 13.46
C GLY A 44 9.70 -2.42 13.74
N THR A 45 9.35 -1.68 12.70
CA THR A 45 8.47 -0.54 12.87
C THR A 45 7.27 -1.06 13.67
N ASP A 46 7.09 -0.56 14.89
CA ASP A 46 5.88 -0.71 15.67
C ASP A 46 4.73 -0.18 14.79
N ARG A 47 4.17 -1.06 13.96
CA ARG A 47 2.91 -0.79 13.31
C ARG A 47 1.91 -0.87 14.45
N PRO A 48 1.27 0.25 14.86
CA PRO A 48 0.22 0.16 15.86
C PRO A 48 -0.81 -0.87 15.35
N PRO A 49 -1.50 -1.60 16.24
CA PRO A 49 -2.54 -2.54 15.84
C PRO A 49 -3.73 -1.79 15.23
N GLY A 50 -3.58 -1.24 14.02
CA GLY A 50 -4.63 -0.67 13.18
C GLY A 50 -5.48 -1.75 12.53
N GLY A 51 -5.65 -2.88 13.22
CA GLY A 51 -6.32 -4.09 12.73
C GLY A 51 -7.83 -4.06 12.89
N LEU A 52 -8.40 -3.01 13.47
CA LEU A 52 -9.81 -2.97 13.83
C LEU A 52 -10.70 -2.08 12.97
N ASP A 53 -10.17 -1.20 12.10
CA ASP A 53 -11.01 -0.16 11.46
C ASP A 53 -10.91 -0.04 9.93
N ARG A 54 -10.43 -1.09 9.26
CA ARG A 54 -10.34 -1.12 7.78
C ARG A 54 -11.57 -1.77 7.17
N VAL A 55 -12.72 -1.20 7.48
CA VAL A 55 -14.01 -1.60 6.88
C VAL A 55 -14.45 -0.53 5.91
N LEU A 56 -14.70 -0.93 4.67
CA LEU A 56 -15.32 -0.08 3.66
C LEU A 56 -16.79 -0.50 3.51
N ARG A 57 -17.71 0.44 3.70
CA ARG A 57 -19.13 0.20 3.44
C ARG A 57 -19.42 0.52 1.97
N VAL A 58 -19.80 -0.49 1.19
CA VAL A 58 -20.05 -0.35 -0.25
C VAL A 58 -21.53 -0.60 -0.54
N PHE A 59 -22.22 0.39 -1.10
CA PHE A 59 -23.61 0.27 -1.52
C PHE A 59 -23.70 -0.46 -2.86
N HIS A 60 -24.75 -1.25 -3.04
CA HIS A 60 -24.97 -2.06 -4.23
C HIS A 60 -26.46 -2.23 -4.54
N TYR A 61 -26.76 -2.84 -5.68
CA TYR A 61 -28.13 -3.09 -6.16
C TYR A 61 -28.54 -4.56 -6.09
N PHE A 62 -27.79 -5.39 -5.35
CA PHE A 62 -28.20 -6.76 -5.07
C PHE A 62 -29.35 -6.75 -4.06
N GLU A 63 -30.45 -7.40 -4.43
CA GLU A 63 -31.68 -7.40 -3.66
C GLU A 63 -31.52 -8.11 -2.30
N SER A 64 -32.18 -7.55 -1.29
CA SER A 64 -32.21 -8.06 0.08
C SER A 64 -33.57 -7.71 0.71
N ASN A 65 -33.92 -8.33 1.84
CA ASN A 65 -35.19 -8.13 2.54
C ASN A 65 -35.31 -6.76 3.27
N SER A 66 -34.44 -5.80 2.95
CA SER A 66 -34.43 -4.44 3.54
C SER A 66 -34.71 -3.37 2.49
N GLU A 67 -34.89 -2.12 2.92
CA GLU A 67 -35.11 -1.01 1.99
C GLU A 67 -33.96 -0.84 0.99
N PRO A 68 -34.22 -0.63 -0.32
CA PRO A 68 -33.18 -0.52 -1.35
C PRO A 68 -32.10 0.53 -1.08
N SER A 69 -32.46 1.61 -0.38
CA SER A 69 -31.54 2.69 0.00
C SER A 69 -30.41 2.22 0.94
N THR A 70 -30.62 1.09 1.63
CA THR A 70 -29.75 0.55 2.68
C THR A 70 -28.86 -0.60 2.21
N TRP A 71 -29.09 -1.15 1.02
CA TRP A 71 -28.34 -2.29 0.48
C TRP A 71 -26.86 -1.96 0.37
N ALA A 72 -26.06 -2.59 1.22
CA ALA A 72 -24.62 -2.38 1.32
C ALA A 72 -23.90 -3.58 1.95
N SER A 73 -22.62 -3.75 1.60
CA SER A 73 -21.72 -4.72 2.20
C SER A 73 -20.62 -4.01 3.00
N ASN A 74 -20.30 -4.53 4.18
CA ASN A 74 -19.16 -4.08 4.99
C ASN A 74 -17.93 -4.93 4.65
N ILE A 75 -17.00 -4.37 3.86
CA ILE A 75 -15.85 -5.08 3.31
C ILE A 75 -14.59 -4.77 4.12
N ARG A 76 -14.06 -5.80 4.78
CA ARG A 76 -12.74 -5.73 5.43
C ARG A 76 -11.63 -5.73 4.38
N HIS A 77 -10.65 -4.83 4.52
CA HIS A 77 -9.52 -4.68 3.60
C HIS A 77 -8.19 -4.50 4.33
N GLY A 78 -7.09 -4.82 3.66
CA GLY A 78 -5.71 -4.56 4.12
C GLY A 78 -5.05 -3.42 3.34
N ASP A 79 -3.81 -3.07 3.71
CA ASP A 79 -3.04 -2.00 3.03
C ASP A 79 -2.87 -2.21 1.53
N GLY A 80 -2.69 -3.47 1.10
CA GLY A 80 -2.49 -3.85 -0.30
C GLY A 80 -3.77 -4.23 -1.05
N THR A 81 -4.95 -4.01 -0.49
CA THR A 81 -6.21 -4.28 -1.21
C THR A 81 -6.48 -3.17 -2.23
N ASP A 82 -6.70 -3.56 -3.48
CA ASP A 82 -7.11 -2.68 -4.57
C ASP A 82 -8.63 -2.67 -4.76
N ILE A 83 -9.12 -1.78 -5.63
CA ILE A 83 -10.54 -1.66 -5.94
C ILE A 83 -11.10 -2.94 -6.58
N ARG A 84 -10.31 -3.60 -7.43
CA ARG A 84 -10.66 -4.89 -8.01
C ARG A 84 -10.98 -5.92 -6.91
N GLY A 85 -10.15 -6.00 -5.88
CA GLY A 85 -10.36 -6.88 -4.74
C GLY A 85 -11.62 -6.56 -3.93
N ILE A 86 -11.97 -5.27 -3.79
CA ILE A 86 -13.24 -4.87 -3.16
C ILE A 86 -14.44 -5.35 -3.99
N ILE A 87 -14.44 -5.06 -5.29
CA ILE A 87 -15.50 -5.46 -6.22
C ILE A 87 -15.67 -6.98 -6.17
N GLN A 88 -14.57 -7.73 -6.31
CA GLN A 88 -14.59 -9.20 -6.31
C GLN A 88 -15.25 -9.76 -5.04
N LYS A 89 -14.91 -9.23 -3.85
CA LYS A 89 -15.50 -9.68 -2.59
C LYS A 89 -17.02 -9.53 -2.54
N ILE A 90 -17.56 -8.43 -3.09
CA ILE A 90 -19.02 -8.22 -3.15
C ILE A 90 -19.62 -9.23 -4.13
N LEU A 91 -19.03 -9.37 -5.32
CA LEU A 91 -19.55 -10.25 -6.37
C LEU A 91 -19.52 -11.74 -5.98
N ASP A 92 -18.53 -12.16 -5.19
CA ASP A 92 -18.41 -13.53 -4.66
C ASP A 92 -19.52 -13.89 -3.67
N ILE A 93 -20.02 -12.90 -2.91
CA ILE A 93 -21.18 -13.07 -2.01
C ILE A 93 -22.43 -13.35 -2.83
N HIS A 94 -22.63 -12.60 -3.91
CA HIS A 94 -23.81 -12.67 -4.77
C HIS A 94 -23.68 -13.65 -5.95
N LYS A 95 -22.58 -14.42 -6.02
CA LYS A 95 -22.33 -15.46 -7.03
C LYS A 95 -22.44 -14.96 -8.48
N VAL A 96 -21.94 -13.74 -8.72
CA VAL A 96 -22.02 -13.11 -10.04
C VAL A 96 -20.97 -13.67 -11.00
N ARG A 97 -21.39 -13.98 -12.24
CA ARG A 97 -20.49 -14.55 -13.28
C ARG A 97 -19.76 -13.50 -14.09
N PHE A 98 -20.42 -12.41 -14.48
CA PHE A 98 -19.87 -11.38 -15.37
C PHE A 98 -19.15 -10.28 -14.57
N VAL A 99 -18.05 -10.66 -13.91
CA VAL A 99 -17.30 -9.81 -12.98
C VAL A 99 -16.76 -8.53 -13.64
N SER A 100 -16.33 -8.62 -14.90
CA SER A 100 -15.75 -7.49 -15.64
C SER A 100 -16.73 -6.35 -15.93
N CYS A 101 -18.03 -6.56 -15.73
CA CYS A 101 -19.06 -5.54 -15.97
C CYS A 101 -19.27 -4.58 -14.78
N PHE A 102 -18.55 -4.77 -13.68
CA PHE A 102 -18.72 -3.99 -12.46
C PHE A 102 -17.58 -3.00 -12.26
N GLY A 103 -17.94 -1.81 -11.80
CA GLY A 103 -17.02 -0.76 -11.37
C GLY A 103 -17.39 -0.24 -9.99
N LEU A 104 -16.49 0.55 -9.39
CA LEU A 104 -16.73 1.19 -8.11
C LEU A 104 -16.73 2.71 -8.30
N ARG A 105 -17.76 3.37 -7.77
CA ARG A 105 -17.98 4.80 -7.87
C ARG A 105 -17.99 5.39 -6.46
N LEU A 106 -17.22 6.45 -6.26
CA LEU A 106 -17.25 7.29 -5.07
C LEU A 106 -18.01 8.57 -5.40
N SER A 107 -18.98 8.94 -4.57
CA SER A 107 -19.84 10.09 -4.75
C SER A 107 -19.93 10.90 -3.46
N ARG A 108 -19.97 12.23 -3.56
CA ARG A 108 -20.19 13.09 -2.40
C ARG A 108 -21.70 13.30 -2.20
N ARG A 109 -22.20 13.18 -0.97
CA ARG A 109 -23.65 13.25 -0.71
C ARG A 109 -24.26 14.64 -0.91
N GLN A 110 -23.47 15.69 -0.72
CA GLN A 110 -23.95 17.08 -0.69
C GLN A 110 -23.69 17.84 -1.99
N CYS A 111 -23.12 17.18 -3.01
CA CYS A 111 -22.79 17.80 -4.28
C CYS A 111 -22.74 16.73 -5.37
N GLU A 112 -22.93 17.10 -6.64
CA GLU A 112 -22.86 16.18 -7.78
C GLU A 112 -21.42 15.72 -8.12
N GLU A 113 -20.52 15.73 -7.15
CA GLU A 113 -19.15 15.29 -7.30
C GLU A 113 -19.07 13.76 -7.33
N VAL A 114 -18.57 13.22 -8.43
CA VAL A 114 -18.51 11.78 -8.70
C VAL A 114 -17.15 11.39 -9.25
N HIS A 115 -16.56 10.34 -8.69
CA HIS A 115 -15.27 9.77 -9.09
C HIS A 115 -15.44 8.27 -9.35
N TRP A 116 -15.11 7.82 -10.56
CA TRP A 116 -14.98 6.39 -10.85
C TRP A 116 -13.57 5.92 -10.46
N LEU A 117 -13.50 4.89 -9.64
CA LEU A 117 -12.25 4.40 -9.10
C LEU A 117 -11.66 3.34 -10.04
N HIS A 118 -10.40 3.52 -10.42
CA HIS A 118 -9.70 2.57 -11.29
C HIS A 118 -9.52 1.21 -10.55
N PRO A 119 -9.73 0.06 -11.21
CA PRO A 119 -9.62 -1.26 -10.56
C PRO A 119 -8.29 -1.51 -9.85
N ASP A 120 -7.19 -0.98 -10.41
CA ASP A 120 -5.84 -1.21 -9.89
C ASP A 120 -5.43 -0.16 -8.84
N MET A 121 -6.33 0.75 -8.46
CA MET A 121 -6.07 1.73 -7.40
C MET A 121 -6.16 1.08 -6.01
N GLY A 122 -5.21 1.36 -5.13
CA GLY A 122 -5.24 0.89 -3.74
C GLY A 122 -6.34 1.58 -2.93
N VAL A 123 -7.04 0.83 -2.08
CA VAL A 123 -8.09 1.39 -1.20
C VAL A 123 -7.49 2.42 -0.23
N SER A 124 -6.31 2.15 0.31
CA SER A 124 -5.57 3.08 1.16
C SER A 124 -5.33 4.42 0.46
N HIS A 125 -4.91 4.40 -0.80
CA HIS A 125 -4.69 5.60 -1.61
C HIS A 125 -5.99 6.38 -1.89
N VAL A 126 -7.10 5.68 -2.15
CA VAL A 126 -8.41 6.33 -2.29
C VAL A 126 -8.80 7.07 -1.01
N ARG A 127 -8.70 6.41 0.14
CA ARG A 127 -9.04 7.02 1.43
C ARG A 127 -8.14 8.22 1.73
N GLU A 128 -6.84 8.08 1.52
CA GLU A 128 -5.90 9.20 1.68
C GLU A 128 -6.28 10.39 0.77
N ARG A 129 -6.61 10.15 -0.50
CA ARG A 129 -6.92 11.22 -1.45
C ARG A 129 -8.22 11.96 -1.14
N TYR A 130 -9.26 11.25 -0.70
CA TYR A 130 -10.62 11.79 -0.59
C TYR A 130 -11.07 12.03 0.86
N GLU A 131 -10.69 11.16 1.80
CA GLU A 131 -11.07 11.27 3.22
C GLU A 131 -10.15 12.23 4.00
N LEU A 132 -8.91 12.50 3.55
CA LEU A 132 -8.09 13.53 4.20
C LEU A 132 -8.68 14.94 4.09
N LYS A 133 -9.46 15.19 3.03
CA LYS A 133 -10.03 16.51 2.75
C LYS A 133 -11.41 16.70 3.37
N ARG A 134 -12.12 15.61 3.65
CA ARG A 134 -13.55 15.60 4.03
C ARG A 134 -13.88 14.37 4.89
N PRO A 135 -14.81 14.48 5.85
CA PRO A 135 -15.22 13.36 6.69
C PRO A 135 -15.83 12.22 5.88
N GLN A 136 -15.69 10.98 6.36
CA GLN A 136 -16.12 9.77 5.66
C GLN A 136 -17.63 9.76 5.38
N GLU A 137 -18.44 10.35 6.26
CA GLU A 137 -19.91 10.40 6.16
C GLU A 137 -20.40 11.23 4.96
N GLU A 138 -19.55 12.11 4.42
CA GLU A 138 -19.85 12.86 3.21
C GLU A 138 -19.72 12.02 1.94
N TRP A 139 -19.02 10.87 2.02
CA TRP A 139 -18.76 10.01 0.87
C TRP A 139 -19.73 8.81 0.84
N ARG A 140 -20.05 8.37 -0.39
CA ARG A 140 -20.85 7.18 -0.67
C ARG A 140 -20.33 6.45 -1.89
#